data_AF-A0A969LBC0-F1
#
_entry.id   AF-A0A969LBC0-F1
#
_cell.length_a   1.000
_cell.length_b   1.000
_cell.length_c   1.000
_cell.angle_alpha   90.00
_cell.angle_beta   90.00
_cell.angle_gamma   90.00
#
_symmetry.space_group_name_H-M   'P 1'
#
loop_
_entity.id
_entity.type
_entity.pdbx_description
1 polymer ?
#
loop_
_entity_poly.entity_id
_entity_poly.type
_entity_poly.pdbx_seq_one_letter_code
_entity_poly.pdbx_strand_id
1 'polypeptide(L)'
;MLDLLFFRRRPRNRFSPLLLIVGVLGLLMACILIGLGVPASFARSQDVRNLPRVEASALVSQPPGTRLLTTVQLPATAEVTEQGLVLFYIEERQAGGTPEGAVGNNNTSQGWQRVQAPPSPYRFVLPNGETVQAQFTPSVMFFNAQTLEPDAGAPPGERRIVGYLPQQALTLEATWEGNNLLTVRAAFAGAPDAYTRFMDNQPGGVFLMGIFCGITALLLLGAGVFLWIAGR
;
A
#
# COMPACT_ATOMS: atom_id res chain seq x y z
N MET A 1 0.60 45.11 35.97
CA MET A 1 2.09 45.08 36.06
C MET A 1 2.58 43.70 35.60
N LEU A 2 2.25 43.31 34.37
CA LEU A 2 2.57 41.99 33.78
C LEU A 2 2.63 42.06 32.24
N ASP A 3 2.94 43.24 31.71
CA ASP A 3 3.28 43.47 30.32
C ASP A 3 4.68 44.04 30.32
N LEU A 4 5.68 43.30 29.80
CA LEU A 4 6.93 43.84 29.22
C LEU A 4 8.04 42.81 28.94
N LEU A 5 7.86 41.50 29.19
CA LEU A 5 8.97 40.54 29.05
C LEU A 5 8.99 39.67 27.77
N PHE A 6 8.01 39.77 26.88
CA PHE A 6 7.98 38.95 25.66
C PHE A 6 8.45 39.63 24.36
N PHE A 7 8.76 40.93 24.37
CA PHE A 7 9.36 41.64 23.22
C PHE A 7 10.90 41.73 23.31
N ARG A 8 11.56 40.63 23.68
CA ARG A 8 13.02 40.53 23.59
C ARG A 8 13.38 40.27 22.12
N ARG A 9 13.99 41.28 21.48
CA ARG A 9 14.54 41.29 20.11
C ARG A 9 15.02 39.90 19.66
N ARG A 10 14.31 39.30 18.69
CA ARG A 10 14.79 38.09 18.01
C ARG A 10 16.13 38.41 17.33
N PRO A 11 17.22 37.64 17.56
CA PRO A 11 18.50 37.90 16.92
C PRO A 11 18.35 37.79 15.39
N ARG A 12 18.97 38.74 14.70
CA ARG A 12 18.78 39.09 13.28
C ARG A 12 19.43 38.12 12.29
N ASN A 13 20.10 37.06 12.77
CA ASN A 13 20.74 36.03 11.96
C ASN A 13 20.08 34.67 12.23
N ARG A 14 18.90 34.44 11.65
CA ARG A 14 18.26 33.11 11.72
C ARG A 14 18.67 32.30 10.50
N PHE A 15 19.87 31.73 10.58
CA PHE A 15 20.19 30.51 9.84
C PHE A 15 19.08 29.50 10.12
N SER A 16 18.45 28.92 9.08
CA SER A 16 17.45 27.86 9.27
C SER A 16 18.12 26.51 8.95
N PRO A 17 18.89 25.93 9.89
CA PRO A 17 19.52 24.61 9.70
C PRO A 17 18.49 23.53 9.39
N LEU A 18 17.24 23.75 9.81
CA LEU A 18 16.10 22.91 9.48
C LEU A 18 15.92 22.72 7.97
N LEU A 19 16.00 23.79 7.15
CA LEU A 19 15.83 23.69 5.70
C LEU A 19 16.94 22.87 5.05
N LEU A 20 18.18 23.02 5.55
CA LEU A 20 19.32 22.25 5.06
C LEU A 20 19.18 20.76 5.42
N ILE A 21 18.81 20.45 6.67
CA ILE A 21 18.62 19.07 7.13
C ILE A 21 17.48 18.39 6.34
N VAL A 22 16.33 19.04 6.20
CA VAL A 22 15.20 18.51 5.44
C VAL A 22 15.57 18.32 3.97
N GLY A 23 16.30 19.27 3.38
CA GLY A 23 16.81 19.16 2.02
C GLY A 23 17.75 17.96 1.82
N VAL A 24 18.72 17.74 2.71
CA VAL A 24 19.61 16.57 2.63
C VAL A 24 18.82 15.27 2.78
N LEU A 25 17.90 15.19 3.74
CA LEU A 25 17.07 14.00 3.95
C LEU A 25 16.19 13.70 2.73
N GLY A 26 15.58 14.72 2.10
CA GLY A 26 14.81 14.53 0.89
C GLY A 26 15.67 14.03 -0.28
N LEU A 27 16.91 14.52 -0.42
CA LEU A 27 17.84 14.03 -1.45
C LEU A 27 18.23 12.57 -1.20
N LEU A 28 18.50 12.19 0.06
CA LEU A 28 18.78 10.80 0.42
C LEU A 28 17.59 9.89 0.11
N MET A 29 16.37 10.31 0.44
CA MET A 29 15.16 9.56 0.11
C MET A 29 14.97 9.41 -1.41
N ALA A 30 15.22 10.46 -2.19
CA ALA A 30 15.21 10.40 -3.65
C ALA A 30 16.21 9.37 -4.19
N CYS A 31 17.45 9.38 -3.68
CA CYS A 31 18.48 8.39 -4.04
C CYS A 31 18.07 6.96 -3.68
N ILE A 32 17.44 6.73 -2.52
CA ILE A 32 16.96 5.41 -2.11
C ILE A 32 15.83 4.94 -3.05
N LEU A 33 14.84 5.80 -3.32
CA LEU A 33 13.72 5.45 -4.20
C LEU A 33 14.19 5.11 -5.62
N ILE A 34 15.09 5.93 -6.18
CA ILE A 34 15.59 5.72 -7.55
C ILE A 34 16.59 4.55 -7.59
N GLY A 35 17.53 4.49 -6.66
CA GLY A 35 18.63 3.52 -6.66
C GLY A 35 18.23 2.11 -6.19
N LEU A 36 17.23 1.99 -5.30
CA LEU A 36 16.78 0.71 -4.75
C LEU A 36 15.32 0.42 -5.07
N GLY A 37 14.44 1.42 -4.94
CA GLY A 37 13.00 1.24 -5.16
C GLY A 37 12.64 0.90 -6.61
N VAL A 38 13.23 1.60 -7.59
CA VAL A 38 12.98 1.33 -9.02
C VAL A 38 13.49 -0.06 -9.43
N PRO A 39 14.73 -0.48 -9.11
CA PRO A 39 15.16 -1.85 -9.40
C PRO A 39 14.32 -2.92 -8.71
N ALA A 40 13.95 -2.73 -7.44
CA ALA A 40 13.13 -3.69 -6.71
C ALA A 40 11.73 -3.85 -7.32
N SER A 41 11.08 -2.74 -7.68
CA SER A 41 9.78 -2.75 -8.35
C SER A 41 9.86 -3.34 -9.76
N PHE A 42 10.96 -3.09 -10.49
CA PHE A 42 11.18 -3.70 -11.79
C PHE A 42 11.37 -5.22 -11.68
N ALA A 43 12.23 -5.68 -10.75
CA ALA A 43 12.42 -7.11 -10.49
C ALA A 43 11.10 -7.80 -10.13
N ARG A 44 10.26 -7.12 -9.34
CA ARG A 44 8.93 -7.61 -8.98
C ARG A 44 7.97 -7.68 -10.17
N SER A 45 7.95 -6.66 -11.03
CA SER A 45 7.17 -6.69 -12.29
C SER A 45 7.61 -7.86 -13.17
N GLN A 46 8.91 -8.10 -13.32
CA GLN A 46 9.43 -9.24 -14.09
C GLN A 46 9.03 -10.59 -13.46
N ASP A 47 9.11 -10.73 -12.14
CA ASP A 47 8.65 -11.93 -11.42
C ASP A 47 7.17 -12.21 -11.73
N VAL A 48 6.29 -11.20 -11.63
CA VAL A 48 4.86 -11.34 -11.93
C VAL A 48 4.60 -11.67 -13.40
N ARG A 49 5.32 -11.04 -14.35
CA ARG A 49 5.19 -11.33 -15.78
C ARG A 49 5.51 -12.78 -16.13
N ASN A 50 6.47 -13.36 -15.42
CA ASN A 50 6.93 -14.72 -15.65
C ASN A 50 6.07 -15.78 -14.96
N LEU A 51 5.09 -15.39 -14.13
CA LEU A 51 4.19 -16.33 -13.50
C LEU A 51 3.27 -16.98 -14.55
N PRO A 52 3.07 -18.31 -14.49
CA PRO A 52 2.12 -18.99 -15.35
C PRO A 52 0.70 -18.50 -15.06
N ARG A 53 -0.04 -18.25 -16.13
CA ARG A 53 -1.45 -17.87 -16.06
C ARG A 53 -2.27 -19.14 -16.19
N VAL A 54 -2.81 -19.59 -15.08
CA VAL A 54 -3.48 -20.88 -14.98
C VAL A 54 -4.97 -20.62 -14.83
N GLU A 55 -5.74 -21.12 -15.80
CA GLU A 55 -7.19 -21.15 -15.67
C GLU A 55 -7.60 -21.98 -14.46
N ALA A 56 -8.69 -21.59 -13.83
CA ALA A 56 -9.25 -22.25 -12.66
C ALA A 56 -9.38 -23.79 -12.84
N SER A 57 -9.82 -24.23 -14.01
CA SER A 57 -9.96 -25.66 -14.37
C SER A 57 -8.63 -26.42 -14.48
N ALA A 58 -7.52 -25.72 -14.75
CA ALA A 58 -6.20 -26.31 -14.92
C ALA A 58 -5.39 -26.32 -13.61
N LEU A 59 -5.89 -25.72 -12.53
CA LEU A 59 -5.18 -25.63 -11.24
C LEU A 59 -4.81 -27.01 -10.68
N VAL A 60 -5.73 -27.97 -10.73
CA VAL A 60 -5.53 -29.32 -10.17
C VAL A 60 -4.41 -30.09 -10.89
N SER A 61 -4.10 -29.70 -12.13
CA SER A 61 -3.03 -30.31 -12.93
C SER A 61 -1.63 -29.76 -12.59
N GLN A 62 -1.55 -28.68 -11.81
CA GLN A 62 -0.27 -28.05 -11.46
C GLN A 62 0.45 -28.82 -10.36
N PRO A 63 1.79 -28.91 -10.40
CA PRO A 63 2.58 -29.45 -9.29
C PRO A 63 2.38 -28.62 -8.02
N PRO A 64 2.27 -29.23 -6.82
CA PRO A 64 2.32 -28.51 -5.55
C PRO A 64 3.58 -27.64 -5.44
N GLY A 65 3.45 -26.46 -4.83
CA GLY A 65 4.48 -25.42 -4.74
C GLY A 65 4.54 -24.47 -5.94
N THR A 66 3.70 -24.66 -6.97
CA THR A 66 3.71 -23.80 -8.16
C THR A 66 3.16 -22.41 -7.83
N ARG A 67 3.97 -21.37 -8.04
CA ARG A 67 3.50 -19.97 -8.02
C ARG A 67 2.83 -19.65 -9.34
N LEU A 68 1.64 -19.04 -9.29
CA LEU A 68 0.83 -18.79 -10.48
C LEU A 68 -0.07 -17.57 -10.32
N LEU A 69 -0.61 -17.12 -11.45
CA LEU A 69 -1.76 -16.21 -11.51
C LEU A 69 -2.98 -17.02 -11.91
N THR A 70 -4.06 -16.92 -11.12
CA THR A 70 -5.34 -17.53 -11.47
C THR A 70 -6.48 -16.54 -11.27
N THR A 71 -7.55 -16.71 -12.04
CA THR A 71 -8.75 -15.89 -11.90
C THR A 71 -9.81 -16.68 -11.17
N VAL A 72 -10.37 -16.09 -10.12
CA VAL A 72 -11.49 -16.65 -9.36
C VAL A 72 -12.65 -15.66 -9.36
N GLN A 73 -13.84 -16.21 -9.30
CA GLN A 73 -15.07 -15.44 -9.23
C GLN A 73 -15.55 -15.45 -7.77
N LEU A 74 -15.74 -14.28 -7.17
CA LEU A 74 -16.35 -14.22 -5.84
C LEU A 74 -17.80 -14.69 -5.93
N PRO A 75 -18.23 -15.67 -5.11
CA PRO A 75 -19.59 -16.20 -5.19
C PRO A 75 -20.61 -15.12 -4.79
N ALA A 76 -21.78 -15.13 -5.43
CA ALA A 76 -22.89 -14.24 -5.07
C ALA A 76 -23.42 -14.50 -3.65
N THR A 77 -23.29 -15.74 -3.18
CA THR A 77 -23.71 -16.21 -1.86
C THR A 77 -22.62 -16.08 -0.80
N ALA A 78 -21.56 -15.32 -1.11
CA ALA A 78 -20.51 -15.04 -0.15
C ALA A 78 -21.08 -14.35 1.10
N GLU A 79 -20.53 -14.67 2.27
CA GLU A 79 -20.75 -13.83 3.45
C GLU A 79 -20.21 -12.43 3.16
N VAL A 80 -21.14 -11.47 3.16
CA VAL A 80 -20.85 -10.05 2.98
C VAL A 80 -20.86 -9.37 4.34
N THR A 81 -20.08 -8.31 4.49
CA THR A 81 -20.23 -7.39 5.61
C THR A 81 -21.58 -6.69 5.57
N GLU A 82 -21.93 -6.00 6.65
CA GLU A 82 -23.05 -5.04 6.67
C GLU A 82 -22.94 -4.00 5.54
N GLN A 83 -21.72 -3.70 5.10
CA GLN A 83 -21.40 -2.77 4.02
C GLN A 83 -21.30 -3.46 2.63
N GLY A 84 -21.67 -4.73 2.51
CA GLY A 84 -21.76 -5.44 1.23
C GLY A 84 -20.42 -5.90 0.66
N LEU A 85 -19.32 -5.87 1.42
CA LEU A 85 -18.01 -6.32 0.95
C LEU A 85 -17.77 -7.80 1.28
N VAL A 86 -17.14 -8.48 0.33
CA VAL A 86 -16.63 -9.84 0.43
C VAL A 86 -15.11 -9.79 0.55
N LEU A 87 -14.53 -10.76 1.29
CA LEU A 87 -13.09 -10.92 1.43
C LEU A 87 -12.45 -9.60 1.85
N PHE A 88 -12.84 -9.15 3.04
CA PHE A 88 -12.49 -7.85 3.58
C PHE A 88 -11.56 -7.99 4.78
N TYR A 89 -10.85 -6.93 5.11
CA TYR A 89 -10.07 -6.81 6.32
C TYR A 89 -10.31 -5.43 6.93
N ILE A 90 -10.08 -5.29 8.24
CA ILE A 90 -10.25 -4.01 8.94
C ILE A 90 -8.89 -3.39 9.16
N GLU A 91 -8.77 -2.12 8.78
CA GLU A 91 -7.67 -1.26 9.19
C GLU A 91 -8.15 -0.30 10.27
N GLU A 92 -7.31 -0.06 11.26
CA GLU A 92 -7.49 1.00 12.24
C GLU A 92 -6.39 2.02 12.06
N ARG A 93 -6.74 3.30 12.15
CA ARG A 93 -5.76 4.34 12.30
C ARG A 93 -5.15 4.22 13.69
N GLN A 94 -3.87 3.89 13.77
CA GLN A 94 -3.07 4.13 14.95
C GLN A 94 -3.22 5.59 15.32
N ALA A 95 -3.85 5.84 16.47
CA ALA A 95 -3.83 7.14 17.08
C ALA A 95 -2.36 7.51 17.28
N GLY A 96 -1.86 8.45 16.49
CA GLY A 96 -0.53 8.97 16.67
C GLY A 96 -0.46 9.58 18.06
N GLY A 97 0.16 8.89 19.01
CA GLY A 97 0.91 9.57 20.04
C GLY A 97 1.99 10.33 19.30
N THR A 98 1.74 11.59 18.95
CA THR A 98 2.80 12.50 18.53
C THR A 98 3.87 12.42 19.61
N PRO A 99 5.09 11.90 19.36
CA PRO A 99 6.20 12.35 20.16
C PRO A 99 6.27 13.85 19.90
N GLU A 100 6.21 14.63 20.97
CA GLU A 100 6.39 16.07 20.95
C GLU A 100 7.68 16.39 20.16
N GLY A 101 7.56 16.73 18.87
CA GLY A 101 8.71 16.99 17.98
C GLY A 101 8.71 16.36 16.58
N ALA A 102 7.77 15.48 16.21
CA ALA A 102 7.73 14.92 14.85
C ALA A 102 7.04 15.87 13.84
N VAL A 103 7.83 16.55 13.01
CA VAL A 103 7.34 17.35 11.88
C VAL A 103 6.70 16.44 10.83
N GLY A 104 5.45 16.75 10.47
CA GLY A 104 4.51 15.89 9.76
C GLY A 104 5.01 15.31 8.43
N ASN A 105 4.87 13.99 8.31
CA ASN A 105 4.95 13.26 7.06
C ASN A 105 3.52 12.78 6.73
N ASN A 106 2.82 13.49 5.85
CA ASN A 106 1.44 13.18 5.46
C ASN A 106 1.38 12.02 4.44
N ASN A 107 2.08 10.93 4.69
CA ASN A 107 1.79 9.68 3.99
C ASN A 107 0.52 9.09 4.61
N THR A 108 -0.58 9.17 3.87
CA THR A 108 -1.92 8.67 4.26
C THR A 108 -1.98 7.17 4.53
N SER A 109 -0.88 6.43 4.40
CA SER A 109 -0.71 5.03 4.80
C SER A 109 0.03 4.82 6.12
N GLN A 110 0.73 5.82 6.67
CA GLN A 110 1.51 5.67 7.92
C GLN A 110 0.67 5.69 9.20
N GLY A 111 -0.65 5.86 9.07
CA GLY A 111 -1.59 5.76 10.18
C GLY A 111 -2.32 4.42 10.25
N TRP A 112 -2.49 3.68 9.16
CA TRP A 112 -3.46 2.58 9.10
C TRP A 112 -2.78 1.23 9.30
N GLN A 113 -3.24 0.48 10.29
CA GLN A 113 -2.76 -0.87 10.57
C GLN A 113 -3.90 -1.88 10.42
N ARG A 114 -3.65 -2.98 9.71
CA ARG A 114 -4.55 -4.13 9.64
C ARG A 114 -4.69 -4.75 11.03
N VAL A 115 -5.88 -4.66 11.62
CA VAL A 115 -6.20 -5.25 12.93
C VAL A 115 -6.97 -6.56 12.81
N GLN A 116 -7.72 -6.73 11.71
CA GLN A 116 -8.47 -7.94 11.44
C GLN A 116 -8.11 -8.44 10.06
N ALA A 117 -7.63 -9.67 9.98
CA ALA A 117 -7.33 -10.36 8.72
C ALA A 117 -8.63 -10.79 8.03
N PRO A 118 -8.59 -10.98 6.70
CA PRO A 118 -9.73 -11.56 5.99
C PRO A 118 -10.09 -12.96 6.50
N PRO A 119 -11.36 -13.38 6.35
CA PRO A 119 -11.79 -14.70 6.74
C PRO A 119 -10.97 -15.78 6.01
N SER A 120 -10.40 -16.71 6.78
CA SER A 120 -9.60 -17.83 6.30
C SER A 120 -10.14 -19.14 6.89
N PRO A 121 -10.34 -20.21 6.09
CA PRO A 121 -10.15 -20.30 4.63
C PRO A 121 -11.38 -19.80 3.85
N TYR A 122 -11.15 -19.12 2.73
CA TYR A 122 -12.22 -18.70 1.81
C TYR A 122 -12.41 -19.72 0.70
N ARG A 123 -13.66 -20.08 0.37
CA ARG A 123 -13.96 -21.08 -0.66
C ARG A 123 -14.36 -20.42 -1.96
N PHE A 124 -13.67 -20.77 -3.02
CA PHE A 124 -13.99 -20.38 -4.38
C PHE A 124 -14.57 -21.58 -5.14
N VAL A 125 -15.62 -21.31 -5.92
CA VAL A 125 -16.14 -22.28 -6.88
C VAL A 125 -15.47 -22.00 -8.22
N LEU A 126 -14.73 -22.98 -8.71
CA LEU A 126 -14.12 -22.93 -10.03
C LEU A 126 -15.21 -23.10 -11.11
N PRO A 127 -14.97 -22.66 -12.36
CA PRO A 127 -15.93 -22.81 -13.45
C PRO A 127 -16.33 -24.27 -13.76
N ASN A 128 -15.48 -25.24 -13.41
CA ASN A 128 -15.76 -26.68 -13.53
C ASN A 128 -16.62 -27.23 -12.37
N GLY A 129 -17.04 -26.40 -11.41
CA GLY A 129 -17.85 -26.77 -10.25
C GLY A 129 -17.04 -27.27 -9.04
N GLU A 130 -15.72 -27.44 -9.18
CA GLU A 130 -14.87 -27.83 -8.05
C GLU A 130 -14.68 -26.66 -7.07
N THR A 131 -14.53 -26.99 -5.80
CA THR A 131 -14.30 -25.98 -4.75
C THR A 131 -12.81 -25.95 -4.38
N VAL A 132 -12.20 -24.77 -4.48
CA VAL A 132 -10.83 -24.51 -4.02
C VAL A 132 -10.86 -23.64 -2.78
N GLN A 133 -10.09 -24.02 -1.78
CA GLN A 133 -9.84 -23.23 -0.59
C GLN A 133 -8.67 -22.29 -0.86
N ALA A 134 -8.88 -21.01 -0.58
CA ALA A 134 -7.85 -20.01 -0.61
C ALA A 134 -7.57 -19.53 0.81
N GLN A 135 -6.32 -19.68 1.20
CA GLN A 135 -5.79 -19.19 2.46
C GLN A 135 -5.20 -17.80 2.24
N PHE A 136 -5.82 -16.81 2.88
CA PHE A 136 -5.34 -15.43 2.85
C PHE A 136 -4.46 -15.18 4.07
N THR A 137 -3.16 -15.08 3.83
CA THR A 137 -2.20 -14.80 4.89
C THR A 137 -2.34 -13.36 5.40
N PRO A 138 -1.98 -13.04 6.66
CA PRO A 138 -2.07 -11.68 7.18
C PRO A 138 -1.28 -10.64 6.38
N SER A 139 -0.27 -11.06 5.62
CA SER A 139 0.56 -10.23 4.75
C SER A 139 0.05 -10.11 3.30
N VAL A 140 -1.11 -10.70 2.99
CA VAL A 140 -1.68 -10.64 1.64
C VAL A 140 -1.94 -9.17 1.24
N MET A 141 -1.52 -8.83 0.02
CA MET A 141 -1.73 -7.50 -0.54
C MET A 141 -3.06 -7.46 -1.28
N PHE A 142 -3.89 -6.47 -0.96
CA PHE A 142 -5.16 -6.21 -1.62
C PHE A 142 -5.00 -5.02 -2.55
N PHE A 143 -4.97 -5.27 -3.85
CA PHE A 143 -4.85 -4.22 -4.86
C PHE A 143 -6.22 -3.93 -5.48
N ASN A 144 -6.46 -2.65 -5.77
CA ASN A 144 -7.72 -2.17 -6.36
C ASN A 144 -8.96 -2.63 -5.55
N ALA A 145 -8.82 -2.69 -4.22
CA ALA A 145 -9.90 -3.01 -3.31
C ALA A 145 -10.74 -1.76 -3.02
N GLN A 146 -11.99 -1.97 -2.63
CA GLN A 146 -12.86 -0.92 -2.12
C GLN A 146 -12.52 -0.62 -0.68
N THR A 147 -12.53 0.67 -0.34
CA THR A 147 -12.35 1.16 1.02
C THR A 147 -13.62 1.87 1.42
N LEU A 148 -14.28 1.36 2.47
CA LEU A 148 -15.49 1.95 3.04
C LEU A 148 -15.18 2.52 4.41
N GLU A 149 -15.58 3.77 4.62
CA GLU A 149 -15.57 4.41 5.93
C GLU A 149 -16.73 3.87 6.77
N PRO A 150 -16.58 3.77 8.10
CA PRO A 150 -17.62 3.25 8.98
C PRO A 150 -18.78 4.23 9.05
N ASP A 151 -19.99 3.71 9.21
CA ASP A 151 -21.21 4.51 9.31
C ASP A 151 -21.10 5.61 10.37
N ALA A 152 -21.77 6.73 10.13
CA ALA A 152 -21.75 7.96 10.93
C ALA A 152 -22.19 7.80 12.42
N GLY A 153 -22.53 6.58 12.86
CA GLY A 153 -22.86 6.24 14.25
C GLY A 153 -21.81 5.40 14.99
N ALA A 154 -20.70 5.00 14.33
CA ALA A 154 -19.65 4.22 14.97
C ALA A 154 -18.85 5.07 15.98
N PRO A 155 -18.48 4.53 17.16
CA PRO A 155 -17.67 5.25 18.14
C PRO A 155 -16.35 5.75 17.53
N PRO A 156 -15.81 6.89 18.00
CA PRO A 156 -14.67 7.55 17.37
C PRO A 156 -13.42 6.67 17.46
N GLY A 157 -13.16 6.00 16.36
CA GLY A 157 -11.92 5.35 16.01
C GLY A 157 -11.95 5.30 14.50
N GLU A 158 -10.99 5.94 13.84
CA GLU A 158 -10.90 5.92 12.38
C GLU A 158 -10.57 4.48 11.97
N ARG A 159 -11.59 3.64 11.86
CA ARG A 159 -11.52 2.30 11.28
C ARG A 159 -11.90 2.43 9.82
N ARG A 160 -11.46 1.53 8.96
CA ARG A 160 -11.99 1.40 7.60
C ARG A 160 -11.98 -0.05 7.18
N ILE A 161 -13.00 -0.40 6.41
CA ILE A 161 -13.16 -1.75 5.89
C ILE A 161 -12.63 -1.75 4.46
N VAL A 162 -11.71 -2.66 4.18
CA VAL A 162 -11.10 -2.80 2.86
C VAL A 162 -11.42 -4.18 2.30
N GLY A 163 -12.03 -4.27 1.11
CA GLY A 163 -12.45 -5.54 0.54
C GLY A 163 -12.90 -5.45 -0.92
N TYR A 164 -13.59 -6.48 -1.41
CA TYR A 164 -14.09 -6.57 -2.79
C TYR A 164 -15.60 -6.72 -2.83
N LEU A 165 -16.22 -6.50 -3.98
CA LEU A 165 -17.65 -6.74 -4.14
C LEU A 165 -17.97 -8.21 -4.40
N PRO A 166 -19.17 -8.69 -4.02
CA PRO A 166 -19.66 -9.99 -4.47
C PRO A 166 -19.71 -10.02 -6.00
N GLN A 167 -19.53 -11.21 -6.59
CA GLN A 167 -19.50 -11.38 -8.05
C GLN A 167 -18.42 -10.56 -8.77
N GLN A 168 -17.41 -10.06 -8.06
CA GLN A 168 -16.24 -9.47 -8.69
C GLN A 168 -15.23 -10.57 -9.08
N ALA A 169 -14.70 -10.47 -10.30
CA ALA A 169 -13.59 -11.32 -10.74
C ALA A 169 -12.29 -10.83 -10.10
N LEU A 170 -11.57 -11.75 -9.45
CA LEU A 170 -10.29 -11.48 -8.80
C LEU A 170 -9.18 -12.27 -9.48
N THR A 171 -8.09 -11.59 -9.81
CA THR A 171 -6.81 -12.24 -10.07
C THR A 171 -6.12 -12.48 -8.73
N LEU A 172 -5.79 -13.74 -8.45
CA LEU A 172 -4.98 -14.13 -7.31
C LEU A 172 -3.56 -14.43 -7.79
N GLU A 173 -2.59 -13.80 -7.15
CA GLU A 173 -1.24 -14.31 -7.11
C GLU A 173 -1.11 -15.25 -5.92
N ALA A 174 -0.94 -16.53 -6.21
CA ALA A 174 -0.99 -17.57 -5.21
C ALA A 174 0.06 -18.66 -5.47
N THR A 175 0.33 -19.44 -4.44
CA THR A 175 1.00 -20.72 -4.54
C THR A 175 -0.06 -21.82 -4.50
N TRP A 176 -0.04 -22.72 -5.48
CA TRP A 176 -0.82 -23.96 -5.43
C TRP A 176 -0.15 -24.95 -4.50
N GLU A 177 -0.80 -25.30 -3.39
CA GLU A 177 -0.25 -26.23 -2.39
C GLU A 177 -0.66 -27.68 -2.66
N GLY A 178 -1.51 -27.92 -3.67
CA GLY A 178 -2.19 -29.19 -3.88
C GLY A 178 -3.45 -29.33 -3.02
N ASN A 179 -4.17 -30.45 -3.17
CA ASN A 179 -5.36 -30.77 -2.36
C ASN A 179 -6.43 -29.67 -2.32
N ASN A 180 -6.65 -28.99 -3.44
CA ASN A 180 -7.60 -27.87 -3.55
C ASN A 180 -7.28 -26.69 -2.61
N LEU A 181 -6.00 -26.46 -2.31
CA LEU A 181 -5.54 -25.35 -1.48
C LEU A 181 -4.64 -24.37 -2.27
N LEU A 182 -4.96 -23.09 -2.16
CA LEU A 182 -4.17 -21.97 -2.64
C LEU A 182 -3.72 -21.10 -1.47
N THR A 183 -2.42 -20.81 -1.38
CA THR A 183 -1.90 -19.78 -0.47
C THR A 183 -1.80 -18.46 -1.21
N VAL A 184 -2.64 -17.48 -0.86
CA VAL A 184 -2.72 -16.20 -1.57
C VAL A 184 -1.69 -15.21 -1.02
N ARG A 185 -0.96 -14.58 -1.95
CA ARG A 185 0.03 -13.51 -1.67
C ARG A 185 -0.47 -12.14 -2.08
N ALA A 186 -1.22 -12.06 -3.17
CA ALA A 186 -1.90 -10.85 -3.58
C ALA A 186 -3.25 -11.16 -4.22
N ALA A 187 -4.20 -10.26 -4.03
CA ALA A 187 -5.47 -10.22 -4.73
C ALA A 187 -5.57 -8.91 -5.51
N PHE A 188 -6.14 -8.97 -6.71
CA PHE A 188 -6.35 -7.82 -7.57
C PHE A 188 -7.73 -7.92 -8.23
N ALA A 189 -8.51 -6.85 -8.12
CA ALA A 189 -9.79 -6.74 -8.82
C ALA A 189 -9.57 -6.52 -10.33
N GLY A 190 -9.82 -7.56 -11.12
CA GLY A 190 -9.69 -7.55 -12.59
C GLY A 190 -8.99 -8.79 -13.15
N ALA A 191 -8.74 -8.77 -14.46
CA ALA A 191 -8.11 -9.88 -15.19
C ALA A 191 -6.58 -9.93 -15.00
N PRO A 192 -5.91 -11.08 -15.25
CA PRO A 192 -4.47 -11.22 -15.08
C PRO A 192 -3.63 -10.25 -15.92
N ASP A 193 -4.10 -9.90 -17.12
CA ASP A 193 -3.47 -8.89 -17.97
C ASP A 193 -3.54 -7.46 -17.41
N ALA A 194 -4.59 -7.16 -16.64
CA ALA A 194 -4.69 -5.88 -15.95
C ALA A 194 -3.77 -5.85 -14.71
N TYR A 195 -3.67 -6.96 -13.99
CA TYR A 195 -2.76 -7.09 -12.84
C TYR A 195 -1.28 -6.97 -13.26
N THR A 196 -0.88 -7.66 -14.32
CA THR A 196 0.48 -7.55 -14.88
C THR A 196 0.79 -6.13 -15.34
N ARG A 197 -0.12 -5.49 -16.10
CA ARG A 197 0.03 -4.06 -16.46
C ARG A 197 0.10 -3.13 -15.25
N PHE A 198 -0.68 -3.38 -14.21
CA PHE A 198 -0.60 -2.62 -12.96
C PHE A 198 0.79 -2.74 -12.32
N MET A 199 1.34 -3.96 -12.26
CA MET A 199 2.69 -4.20 -11.74
C MET A 199 3.79 -3.56 -12.59
N ASP A 200 3.61 -3.56 -13.91
CA ASP A 200 4.55 -2.96 -14.86
C ASP A 200 4.66 -1.44 -14.75
N ASN A 201 3.61 -0.79 -14.24
CA ASN A 201 3.59 0.65 -14.02
C ASN A 201 4.18 1.06 -12.66
N GLN A 202 4.41 0.12 -11.73
CA GLN A 202 4.97 0.41 -10.40
C GLN A 202 6.33 1.11 -10.45
N PRO A 203 7.31 0.68 -11.29
CA PRO A 203 8.61 1.35 -11.37
C PRO A 203 8.51 2.81 -11.79
N GLY A 204 7.59 3.12 -12.72
CA GLY A 204 7.33 4.49 -13.15
C GLY A 204 6.81 5.36 -12.02
N GLY A 205 5.87 4.84 -11.21
CA GLY A 205 5.37 5.55 -10.03
C GLY A 205 6.46 5.82 -8.98
N VAL A 206 7.29 4.81 -8.67
CA VAL A 206 8.40 4.94 -7.71
C VAL A 206 9.45 5.93 -8.21
N PHE A 207 9.77 5.90 -9.51
CA PHE A 207 10.71 6.81 -10.14
C PHE A 207 10.24 8.26 -10.06
N LEU A 208 8.98 8.53 -10.44
CA LEU A 208 8.39 9.88 -10.37
C LEU A 208 8.38 10.41 -8.93
N MET A 209 8.01 9.59 -7.95
CA MET A 209 8.06 9.97 -6.53
C MET A 209 9.50 10.33 -6.10
N GLY A 210 10.49 9.55 -6.54
CA GLY A 210 11.90 9.85 -6.32
C GLY A 210 12.33 11.21 -6.89
N ILE A 211 11.93 11.51 -8.14
CA ILE A 211 12.19 12.80 -8.78
C ILE A 211 11.56 13.95 -8.00
N PHE A 212 10.28 13.85 -7.63
CA PHE A 212 9.59 14.92 -6.90
C PHE A 212 10.23 15.19 -5.54
N CYS A 213 10.65 14.15 -4.83
CA CYS A 213 11.38 14.27 -3.58
C CYS A 213 12.73 14.98 -3.79
N GLY A 214 13.48 14.59 -4.84
CA GLY A 214 14.76 15.20 -5.19
C GLY A 214 14.65 16.67 -5.58
N ILE A 215 13.67 17.04 -6.42
CA ILE A 215 13.44 18.44 -6.82
C ILE A 215 13.09 19.29 -5.60
N THR A 216 12.15 18.81 -4.76
CA THR A 216 11.73 19.55 -3.55
C THR A 216 12.90 19.73 -2.59
N ALA A 217 13.72 18.69 -2.41
CA ALA A 217 14.94 18.75 -1.61
C ALA A 217 15.94 19.80 -2.11
N LEU A 218 16.21 19.82 -3.43
CA LEU A 218 17.12 20.79 -4.04
C LEU A 218 16.62 22.23 -3.89
N LEU A 219 15.31 22.47 -4.01
CA LEU A 219 14.71 23.78 -3.77
C LEU A 219 14.89 24.23 -2.31
N LEU A 220 14.67 23.33 -1.34
CA LEU A 220 14.86 23.63 0.08
C LEU A 220 16.34 23.91 0.43
N LEU A 221 17.27 23.15 -0.16
CA LEU A 221 18.70 23.41 -0.03
C LEU A 221 19.08 24.76 -0.61
N GLY A 222 18.62 25.06 -1.83
CA GLY A 222 18.86 26.34 -2.49
C GLY A 222 18.33 27.52 -1.69
N ALA A 223 17.10 27.42 -1.17
CA ALA A 223 16.52 28.44 -0.30
C ALA A 223 17.29 28.58 1.02
N GLY A 224 17.70 27.47 1.63
CA GLY A 224 18.52 27.47 2.85
C GLY A 224 19.87 28.17 2.65
N VAL A 225 20.56 27.88 1.54
CA VAL A 225 21.83 28.53 1.18
C VAL A 225 21.61 30.01 0.88
N PHE A 226 20.57 30.37 0.11
CA PHE A 226 20.27 31.76 -0.19
C PHE A 226 19.99 32.59 1.07
N LEU A 227 19.17 32.06 1.99
CA LEU A 227 18.90 32.71 3.28
C LEU A 227 20.15 32.81 4.16
N TRP A 228 21.06 31.83 4.09
CA TRP A 228 22.34 31.90 4.79
C TRP A 228 23.23 33.01 4.25
N ILE A 229 23.30 33.17 2.92
CA ILE A 229 24.08 34.24 2.27
C ILE A 229 23.46 35.62 2.55
N ALA A 230 22.14 35.75 2.42
CA ALA A 230 21.44 37.03 2.61
C ALA A 230 21.34 37.48 4.08
N GLY A 231 21.42 36.54 5.02
CA GLY A 231 21.46 36.83 6.46
C GLY A 231 22.87 37.07 7.02
N ARG A 232 23.89 37.06 6.15
CA ARG A 232 25.27 37.40 6.47
C ARG A 232 25.54 38.87 6.12
#